data_AF-A0A7V7D3X0-F1
#
_entry.id   AF-A0A7V7D3X0-F1
#
_cell.length_a   1.000
_cell.length_b   1.000
_cell.length_c   1.000
_cell.angle_alpha   90.00
_cell.angle_beta   90.00
_cell.angle_gamma   90.00
#
_symmetry.space_group_name_H-M   'P 1'
#
loop_
_entity.id
_entity.type
_entity.pdbx_description
1 polymer ?
#
loop_
_entity_poly.entity_id
_entity_poly.type
_entity_poly.pdbx_seq_one_letter_code
_entity_poly.pdbx_strand_id
1 'polypeptide(L)'
;MPKCYEHKVIASATGAISAFGYGYYAEQDFAKAWQYALGGVLGGRITAGIADFLEPSKIFGPNHRSFFHGIALNGGLAAAAYNPGKEWLLSLVHKAIECDNKQEPFKAFRYRVLVGLIIGGAGGHISHLLADSITPNGLPLLC
;
A
#
# COMPACT_ATOMS: atom_id res chain seq x y z
N MET A 1 -20.57 4.76 6.17
CA MET A 1 -19.18 4.53 5.72
C MET A 1 -18.30 4.53 6.96
N PRO A 2 -17.25 3.70 7.01
CA PRO A 2 -16.15 3.98 7.90
C PRO A 2 -15.77 5.45 7.69
N LYS A 3 -15.58 6.23 8.75
CA LYS A 3 -15.14 7.62 8.57
C LYS A 3 -13.84 7.59 7.73
N CYS A 4 -13.55 8.63 6.95
CA CYS A 4 -12.27 8.77 6.20
C CYS A 4 -11.02 8.43 7.06
N TYR A 5 -11.12 8.58 8.38
CA TYR A 5 -10.17 8.07 9.35
C TYR A 5 -10.02 6.53 9.39
N GLU A 6 -11.10 5.78 9.43
CA GLU A 6 -11.13 4.31 9.50
C GLU A 6 -10.53 3.67 8.23
N HIS A 7 -10.80 4.23 7.04
CA HIS A 7 -10.12 3.81 5.81
C HIS A 7 -8.61 3.95 5.90
N LYS A 8 -8.13 5.08 6.43
CA LYS A 8 -6.70 5.31 6.63
C LYS A 8 -6.11 4.34 7.66
N VAL A 9 -6.84 4.01 8.73
CA VAL A 9 -6.39 3.04 9.75
C VAL A 9 -6.29 1.63 9.14
N ILE A 10 -7.34 1.17 8.45
CA ILE A 10 -7.38 -0.15 7.81
C ILE A 10 -6.28 -0.26 6.74
N ALA A 11 -6.13 0.77 5.90
CA ALA A 11 -5.10 0.79 4.87
C ALA A 11 -3.69 0.84 5.46
N SER A 12 -3.45 1.61 6.52
CA SER A 12 -2.18 1.61 7.24
C SER A 12 -1.86 0.24 7.85
N ALA A 13 -2.84 -0.40 8.51
CA ALA A 13 -2.63 -1.71 9.14
C ALA A 13 -2.35 -2.79 8.08
N THR A 14 -3.17 -2.85 7.03
CA THR A 14 -2.96 -3.80 5.93
C THR A 14 -1.63 -3.51 5.23
N GLY A 15 -1.33 -2.25 4.95
CA GLY A 15 -0.08 -1.84 4.34
C GLY A 15 1.14 -2.26 5.15
N ALA A 16 1.09 -2.12 6.47
CA ALA A 16 2.13 -2.57 7.38
C ALA A 16 2.34 -4.09 7.30
N ILE A 17 1.25 -4.87 7.36
CA ILE A 17 1.30 -6.34 7.31
C ILE A 17 1.85 -6.81 5.96
N SER A 18 1.36 -6.24 4.84
CA SER A 18 1.84 -6.58 3.50
C SER A 18 3.32 -6.27 3.32
N ALA A 19 3.76 -5.08 3.75
CA ALA A 19 5.16 -4.67 3.65
C ALA A 19 6.08 -5.50 4.56
N PHE A 20 5.61 -5.83 5.76
CA PHE A 20 6.32 -6.73 6.68
C PHE A 20 6.53 -8.10 6.04
N GLY A 21 5.45 -8.71 5.54
CA GLY A 21 5.51 -10.03 4.90
C GLY A 21 6.42 -10.05 3.69
N TYR A 22 6.37 -9.01 2.85
CA TYR A 22 7.28 -8.87 1.71
C TYR A 22 8.73 -8.70 2.14
N GLY A 23 9.01 -7.82 3.12
CA GLY A 23 10.36 -7.60 3.63
C GLY A 23 10.96 -8.87 4.23
N TYR A 24 10.19 -9.60 5.03
CA TYR A 24 10.59 -10.89 5.57
C TYR A 24 10.84 -11.92 4.46
N TYR A 25 9.96 -12.01 3.45
CA TYR A 25 10.15 -12.89 2.32
C TYR A 25 11.41 -12.55 1.49
N ALA A 26 11.67 -11.27 1.25
CA ALA A 26 12.76 -10.83 0.38
C ALA A 26 14.13 -10.83 1.06
N GLU A 27 14.20 -10.48 2.35
CA GLU A 27 15.47 -10.37 3.09
C GLU A 27 15.73 -11.55 4.03
N GLN A 28 14.71 -12.34 4.38
CA GLN A 28 14.80 -13.46 5.33
C GLN A 28 15.33 -13.05 6.72
N ASP A 29 15.17 -11.78 7.09
CA ASP A 29 15.59 -11.22 8.39
C ASP A 29 14.40 -10.57 9.10
N PHE A 30 13.88 -11.27 10.11
CA PHE A 30 12.75 -10.81 10.92
C PHE A 30 13.07 -9.52 11.71
N ALA A 31 14.32 -9.33 12.15
CA ALA A 31 14.73 -8.18 12.96
C ALA A 31 14.71 -6.87 12.16
N LYS A 32 14.73 -6.94 10.83
CA LYS A 32 14.67 -5.78 9.93
C LYS A 32 13.30 -5.60 9.26
N ALA A 33 12.45 -6.62 9.29
CA ALA A 33 11.12 -6.61 8.67
C ALA A 33 10.21 -5.46 9.15
N TRP A 34 10.37 -4.99 10.40
CA TRP A 34 9.61 -3.84 10.93
C TRP A 34 9.91 -2.52 10.19
N GLN A 35 11.09 -2.37 9.58
CA GLN A 35 11.46 -1.18 8.82
C GLN A 35 10.61 -1.07 7.55
N TYR A 36 10.32 -2.21 6.92
CA TYR A 36 9.36 -2.29 5.82
C TYR A 36 7.95 -1.99 6.30
N ALA A 37 7.54 -2.53 7.46
CA ALA A 37 6.23 -2.27 8.03
C ALA A 37 5.97 -0.78 8.27
N LEU A 38 6.97 -0.01 8.74
CA LEU A 38 6.87 1.44 8.88
C LEU A 38 6.61 2.14 7.54
N GLY A 39 7.36 1.74 6.50
CA GLY A 39 7.07 2.17 5.14
C GLY A 39 5.63 1.85 4.76
N GLY A 40 5.18 0.64 5.05
CA GLY A 40 3.85 0.16 4.71
C GLY A 40 2.71 0.92 5.41
N VAL A 41 2.89 1.31 6.67
CA VAL A 41 1.96 2.20 7.39
C VAL A 41 1.77 3.51 6.64
N LEU A 42 2.87 4.14 6.24
CA LEU A 42 2.87 5.42 5.53
C LEU A 42 2.29 5.28 4.13
N GLY A 43 2.72 4.26 3.40
CA GLY A 43 2.23 3.94 2.06
C GLY A 43 0.72 3.75 2.06
N GLY A 44 0.21 2.87 2.92
CA GLY A 44 -1.23 2.61 3.03
C GLY A 44 -2.03 3.86 3.44
N ARG A 45 -1.49 4.69 4.33
CA ARG A 45 -2.14 5.95 4.72
C ARG A 45 -2.25 6.93 3.55
N ILE A 46 -1.16 7.10 2.81
CA ILE A 46 -1.08 8.01 1.67
C ILE A 46 -2.03 7.55 0.57
N THR A 47 -2.01 6.26 0.21
CA THR A 47 -2.84 5.75 -0.88
C THR A 47 -4.32 5.72 -0.53
N ALA A 48 -4.69 5.47 0.73
CA ALA A 48 -6.08 5.65 1.18
C ALA A 48 -6.52 7.12 1.09
N GLY A 49 -5.67 8.07 1.50
CA GLY A 49 -5.97 9.49 1.36
C GLY A 49 -6.12 9.94 -0.09
N ILE A 50 -5.29 9.40 -1.00
CA ILE A 50 -5.42 9.63 -2.45
C ILE A 50 -6.71 9.02 -2.98
N ALA A 51 -7.06 7.81 -2.57
CA ALA A 51 -8.29 7.14 -2.98
C ALA A 51 -9.54 7.93 -2.53
N ASP A 52 -9.57 8.36 -1.26
CA ASP A 52 -10.62 9.22 -0.73
C ASP A 52 -10.70 10.57 -1.49
N PHE A 53 -9.57 11.13 -1.93
CA PHE A 53 -9.54 12.39 -2.68
C PHE A 53 -10.05 12.23 -4.11
N LEU A 54 -9.64 11.14 -4.78
CA LEU A 54 -9.99 10.83 -6.16
C LEU A 54 -11.35 10.11 -6.28
N GLU A 55 -12.07 9.91 -5.18
CA GLU A 55 -13.28 9.10 -5.16
C GLU A 55 -14.31 9.63 -6.17
N PRO A 56 -14.59 8.90 -7.27
CA PRO A 56 -15.42 9.42 -8.36
C PRO A 56 -16.86 9.68 -7.92
N SER A 57 -17.31 9.02 -6.84
CA SER A 57 -18.64 9.20 -6.26
C SER A 57 -18.90 10.65 -5.84
N LYS A 58 -17.87 11.41 -5.45
CA LYS A 58 -17.96 12.84 -5.13
C LYS A 58 -18.28 13.73 -6.33
N ILE A 59 -17.96 13.29 -7.54
CA ILE A 59 -18.09 14.08 -8.78
C ILE A 59 -19.20 13.53 -9.68
N PHE A 60 -19.30 12.21 -9.83
CA PHE A 60 -20.17 11.52 -10.79
C PHE A 60 -21.35 10.78 -10.15
N GLY A 61 -21.49 10.84 -8.82
CA GLY A 61 -22.54 10.14 -8.09
C GLY A 61 -22.23 8.66 -7.79
N PRO A 62 -23.05 8.00 -6.95
CA PRO A 62 -22.69 6.72 -6.33
C PRO A 62 -22.61 5.54 -7.32
N ASN A 63 -23.25 5.65 -8.49
CA ASN A 63 -23.41 4.54 -9.44
C ASN A 63 -22.13 4.16 -10.20
N HIS A 64 -21.07 4.98 -10.15
CA HIS A 64 -19.81 4.70 -10.84
C HIS A 64 -18.74 4.07 -9.93
N ARG A 65 -19.02 3.93 -8.63
CA ARG A 65 -18.05 3.49 -7.62
C ARG A 65 -17.49 2.09 -7.92
N SER A 66 -18.35 1.11 -8.15
CA SER A 66 -17.94 -0.28 -8.40
C SER A 66 -17.08 -0.44 -9.66
N PHE A 67 -17.33 0.36 -10.71
CA PHE A 67 -16.55 0.33 -11.95
C PHE A 67 -15.12 0.87 -11.75
N PHE A 68 -14.98 2.06 -11.16
CA PHE A 68 -13.68 2.66 -10.94
C PHE A 68 -12.86 1.94 -9.87
N HIS A 69 -13.51 1.43 -8.81
CA HIS A 69 -12.86 0.59 -7.81
C HIS A 69 -12.36 -0.73 -8.42
N GLY A 70 -13.14 -1.34 -9.32
CA GLY A 70 -12.73 -2.53 -10.06
C GLY A 70 -11.52 -2.27 -10.96
N ILE A 71 -11.48 -1.15 -11.68
CA ILE A 71 -10.34 -0.77 -12.52
C ILE A 71 -9.10 -0.47 -11.66
N ALA A 72 -9.25 0.30 -10.58
CA ALA A 72 -8.15 0.63 -9.69
C ALA A 72 -7.56 -0.63 -9.02
N LEU A 73 -8.42 -1.56 -8.59
CA LEU A 73 -8.01 -2.81 -7.94
C LEU A 73 -7.25 -3.70 -8.93
N ASN A 74 -7.85 -3.98 -10.08
CA ASN A 74 -7.25 -4.86 -11.08
C ASN A 74 -6.02 -4.24 -11.74
N GLY A 75 -6.02 -2.93 -12.00
CA GLY A 75 -4.87 -2.21 -12.53
C GLY A 75 -3.69 -2.19 -11.54
N GLY A 76 -3.96 -1.94 -10.25
CA GLY A 76 -2.94 -1.99 -9.20
C GLY A 76 -2.36 -3.40 -9.02
N LEU A 77 -3.21 -4.43 -9.02
CA LEU A 77 -2.78 -5.82 -8.92
C LEU A 77 -1.96 -6.25 -10.15
N ALA A 78 -2.38 -5.86 -11.35
CA ALA A 78 -1.66 -6.13 -12.59
C ALA A 78 -0.30 -5.43 -12.65
N ALA A 79 -0.22 -4.18 -12.21
CA ALA A 79 1.05 -3.43 -12.13
C ALA A 79 2.01 -4.05 -11.09
N ALA A 80 1.48 -4.51 -9.94
CA ALA A 80 2.27 -5.19 -8.92
C ALA A 80 2.74 -6.59 -9.36
N ALA A 81 1.95 -7.28 -10.19
CA ALA A 81 2.30 -8.57 -10.77
C ALA A 81 3.22 -8.48 -12.00
N TYR A 82 3.50 -7.27 -12.50
CA TYR A 82 4.33 -7.07 -13.68
C TYR A 82 5.82 -7.32 -13.35
N ASN A 83 6.44 -8.26 -14.07
CA ASN A 83 7.81 -8.74 -13.80
C ASN A 83 8.87 -7.64 -13.63
N PRO A 84 8.93 -6.60 -14.49
CA PRO A 84 9.86 -5.47 -14.29
C PRO A 84 9.67 -4.72 -12.96
N GLY A 85 8.43 -4.61 -12.47
CA GLY A 85 8.15 -4.00 -11.17
C GLY A 85 8.69 -4.82 -10.01
N LYS A 86 8.57 -6.15 -10.10
CA LYS A 86 9.12 -7.09 -9.11
C LYS A 86 10.66 -7.02 -9.06
N GLU A 87 11.33 -7.06 -10.21
CA GLU A 87 12.79 -6.97 -10.30
C GLU A 87 13.31 -5.64 -9.75
N TRP A 88 12.62 -4.54 -10.06
CA TRP A 88 12.97 -3.23 -9.53
C TRP A 88 12.84 -3.17 -8.01
N LEU A 89 11.76 -3.69 -7.42
CA LEU A 89 11.58 -3.76 -5.97
C LEU A 89 12.67 -4.61 -5.29
N LEU A 90 13.00 -5.77 -5.86
CA LEU A 90 14.10 -6.60 -5.37
C LEU A 90 15.45 -5.88 -5.46
N SER A 91 15.68 -5.08 -6.51
CA SER A 91 16.91 -4.27 -6.61
C SER A 91 17.05 -3.26 -5.46
N LEU A 92 15.95 -2.72 -4.95
CA LEU A 92 15.96 -1.82 -3.79
C LEU A 92 16.24 -2.58 -2.49
N VAL A 93 15.72 -3.81 -2.35
CA VAL A 93 16.06 -4.70 -1.22
C VAL A 93 17.55 -5.05 -1.25
N HIS A 94 18.10 -5.42 -2.40
CA HIS A 94 19.54 -5.68 -2.55
C HIS A 94 20.40 -4.46 -2.18
N LYS A 95 19.99 -3.24 -2.58
CA LYS A 95 20.66 -2.00 -2.15
C LYS A 95 20.62 -1.79 -0.64
N ALA A 96 19.52 -2.16 0.02
CA ALA A 96 19.43 -2.10 1.48
C ALA A 96 20.44 -3.05 2.14
N ILE A 97 20.52 -4.29 1.66
CA ILE A 97 21.47 -5.30 2.14
C ILE A 97 22.92 -4.86 1.88
N GLU A 98 23.21 -4.31 0.69
CA GLU A 98 24.53 -3.77 0.35
C GLU A 98 24.94 -2.62 1.30
N CYS A 99 24.00 -1.72 1.62
CA CYS A 99 24.25 -0.64 2.57
C CYS A 99 24.54 -1.17 3.98
N ASP A 100 23.84 -2.21 4.43
CA ASP A 100 24.15 -2.85 5.72
C ASP A 100 25.56 -3.45 5.74
N ASN A 101 25.96 -4.13 4.67
CA ASN A 101 27.31 -4.70 4.54
C ASN A 101 28.40 -3.62 4.55
N LYS A 102 28.09 -2.42 4.03
CA LYS A 102 28.96 -1.24 4.07
C LYS A 102 28.88 -0.47 5.40
N GLN A 103 28.11 -0.95 6.38
CA GLN A 103 27.86 -0.28 7.66
C GLN A 103 27.25 1.12 7.48
N GLU A 104 26.35 1.27 6.51
CA GLU A 104 25.57 2.50 6.24
C GLU A 104 24.10 2.32 6.66
N PRO A 105 23.79 2.14 7.97
CA PRO A 105 22.49 1.66 8.44
C PRO A 105 21.34 2.60 8.10
N PHE A 106 21.61 3.90 8.04
CA PHE A 106 20.57 4.89 7.70
C PHE A 106 20.16 4.84 6.22
N LYS A 107 21.09 4.55 5.31
CA LYS A 107 20.76 4.36 3.89
C LYS A 107 19.98 3.05 3.70
N ALA A 108 20.41 1.99 4.37
CA ALA A 108 19.71 0.71 4.36
C ALA A 108 18.26 0.87 4.87
N PHE A 109 18.09 1.53 6.01
CA PHE A 109 16.77 1.86 6.57
C PHE A 109 15.88 2.60 5.57
N ARG A 110 16.41 3.64 4.89
CA ARG A 110 15.65 4.39 3.88
C ARG A 110 15.17 3.51 2.73
N TYR A 111 16.01 2.61 2.23
CA TYR A 111 15.60 1.69 1.17
C TYR A 111 14.51 0.72 1.63
N ARG A 112 14.59 0.18 2.85
CA ARG A 112 13.54 -0.69 3.41
C ARG A 112 12.22 0.04 3.60
N VAL A 113 12.26 1.25 4.15
CA VAL A 113 11.08 2.11 4.29
C VAL A 113 10.49 2.46 2.93
N LEU A 114 11.32 2.74 1.91
CA LEU A 114 10.83 3.03 0.55
C LEU A 114 10.14 1.82 -0.08
N VAL A 115 10.75 0.63 0.00
CA VAL A 115 10.12 -0.62 -0.47
C VAL A 115 8.81 -0.85 0.27
N GLY A 116 8.83 -0.69 1.60
CA GLY A 116 7.64 -0.80 2.43
C GLY A 116 6.54 0.17 2.03
N LEU A 117 6.89 1.42 1.71
CA LEU A 117 5.94 2.44 1.25
C LEU A 117 5.26 2.03 -0.05
N ILE A 118 6.01 1.45 -0.99
CA ILE A 118 5.45 1.01 -2.28
C ILE A 118 4.54 -0.20 -2.08
N ILE A 119 5.03 -1.25 -1.41
CA ILE A 119 4.28 -2.49 -1.17
C ILE A 119 3.05 -2.22 -0.30
N GLY A 120 3.21 -1.52 0.82
CA GLY A 120 2.12 -1.22 1.73
C GLY A 120 1.17 -0.16 1.17
N GLY A 121 1.63 0.71 0.28
CA GLY A 121 0.76 1.56 -0.53
C GLY A 121 -0.19 0.74 -1.41
N ALA A 122 0.33 -0.27 -2.12
CA ALA A 122 -0.47 -1.18 -2.93
C ALA A 122 -1.43 -2.03 -2.06
N GLY A 123 -0.92 -2.68 -1.00
CA GLY A 123 -1.73 -3.48 -0.10
C GLY A 123 -2.82 -2.68 0.63
N GLY A 124 -2.47 -1.49 1.11
CA GLY A 124 -3.40 -0.55 1.73
C GLY A 124 -4.48 -0.06 0.76
N HIS A 125 -4.10 0.27 -0.48
CA HIS A 125 -5.06 0.67 -1.52
C HIS A 125 -6.03 -0.47 -1.85
N ILE A 126 -5.53 -1.70 -2.03
CA ILE A 126 -6.36 -2.89 -2.24
C ILE A 126 -7.36 -3.08 -1.09
N SER A 127 -6.91 -2.97 0.17
CA SER A 127 -7.81 -3.11 1.32
C SER A 127 -8.91 -2.05 1.37
N HIS A 128 -8.58 -0.82 0.98
CA HIS A 128 -9.54 0.27 0.89
C HIS A 128 -10.59 -0.02 -0.21
N LEU A 129 -10.15 -0.45 -1.39
CA LEU A 129 -11.05 -0.82 -2.47
C LEU A 129 -11.96 -1.99 -2.12
N LEU A 130 -11.44 -2.97 -1.38
CA LEU A 130 -12.22 -4.10 -0.86
C LEU A 130 -13.22 -3.67 0.21
N ALA A 131 -12.82 -2.81 1.15
CA ALA A 131 -13.72 -2.26 2.15
C ALA A 131 -14.89 -1.50 1.49
N ASP A 132 -14.60 -0.80 0.39
CA ASP A 132 -15.61 -0.09 -0.37
C ASP A 132 -16.54 -1.00 -1.19
N SER A 133 -16.02 -2.10 -1.74
CA SER A 133 -16.82 -3.03 -2.56
C SER A 133 -17.81 -3.87 -1.74
N ILE A 134 -17.51 -4.11 -0.46
CA ILE A 134 -18.41 -4.80 0.47
C ILE A 134 -19.43 -3.86 1.14
N THR A 135 -19.31 -2.55 0.96
CA THR A 135 -20.22 -1.57 1.55
C THR A 135 -21.46 -1.36 0.66
N PRO A 136 -22.70 -1.44 1.17
CA PRO A 136 -23.91 -1.31 0.36
C PRO A 136 -24.02 0.01 -0.43
N ASN A 137 -24.56 -0.08 -1.66
CA ASN A 137 -24.85 1.05 -2.56
C ASN A 137 -25.99 1.93 -1.99
N GLY A 138 -25.69 2.82 -1.05
CA GLY A 138 -26.73 3.72 -0.51
C GLY A 138 -26.30 4.64 0.65
N LEU A 139 -25.01 4.69 1.00
CA LEU A 139 -24.55 5.52 2.11
C LEU A 139 -24.13 6.93 1.62
N PRO A 140 -24.35 7.97 2.46
CA PRO A 140 -24.28 9.36 2.05
C PRO A 140 -22.88 9.77 1.56
N LEU A 141 -22.88 10.60 0.51
CA LEU A 141 -21.74 11.07 -0.29
C LEU A 141 -20.76 12.02 0.45
N LEU A 142 -20.90 12.17 1.76
CA LEU A 142 -20.17 13.16 2.54
C LEU A 142 -19.35 12.46 3.65
N CYS A 143 -18.04 12.54 3.50
CA CYS A 143 -17.08 12.55 4.61
C CYS A 143 -16.90 13.99 5.08
#